data_AF-A0A1Y1LYX2-F1
#
_entry.id   AF-A0A1Y1LYX2-F1
#
_cell.length_a   1.000
_cell.length_b   1.000
_cell.length_c   1.000
_cell.angle_alpha   90.00
_cell.angle_beta   90.00
_cell.angle_gamma   90.00
#
_symmetry.space_group_name_H-M   'P 1'
#
loop_
_entity.id
_entity.type
_entity.pdbx_description
1 polymer ?
#
loop_
_entity_poly.entity_id
_entity_poly.type
_entity_poly.pdbx_seq_one_letter_code
_entity_poly.pdbx_strand_id
1 'polypeptide(L)'
;MQQDHTKENVAYTSSNEEICVTQSCVSTSNLVLEYIDTSVDPCDNFYKFACGNYIKNNIIPDEKLAVNSFSIVNDKVQQQLRVVLESHDKNEAKVLQTVKDYYKACMNKGKIAELGLQVLKDVLVSCGGWPVLEGPRWIPDSFDWENLMFAFNRIGFDSGYLVEVTIGTDLKNNSIRGIQLDQPSLGLSRDFILQGNESQFVQGYFKYMIDVAVELGCEKQAAERELKESLDFEIELAKISSSKEERRNITMLYNVMTIAEIQERFSGIQWLEYLNSILHPHVHVNSSEAVNVVSPRYISSLIDLLSRTPKRVQANYAMWRVIKSQISYLTEGMIQHQLNFHRTLFGVSERPSRWKECVEEVSSE
;
A
#
# COMPACT_ATOMS: atom_id res chain seq x y z
N MET A 1 42.22 -22.65 38.07
CA MET A 1 42.25 -23.52 36.87
C MET A 1 42.07 -22.63 35.66
N GLN A 2 43.13 -22.53 34.85
CA GLN A 2 43.12 -21.86 33.55
C GLN A 2 42.09 -22.51 32.63
N GLN A 3 41.36 -21.69 31.87
CA GLN A 3 40.70 -22.14 30.64
C GLN A 3 41.36 -21.43 29.47
N ASP A 4 41.87 -22.26 28.58
CA ASP A 4 42.56 -21.95 27.33
C ASP A 4 41.73 -21.05 26.42
N HIS A 5 42.32 -19.94 25.99
CA HIS A 5 41.93 -19.26 24.77
C HIS A 5 42.85 -19.75 23.65
N THR A 6 42.40 -20.77 22.92
CA THR A 6 43.01 -21.21 21.66
C THR A 6 42.90 -20.08 20.65
N LYS A 7 43.97 -19.31 20.47
CA LYS A 7 44.14 -18.39 19.34
C LYS A 7 44.40 -19.23 18.10
N GLU A 8 43.44 -19.28 17.18
CA GLU A 8 43.72 -19.70 15.81
C GLU A 8 44.64 -18.65 15.18
N ASN A 9 45.92 -19.02 15.04
CA ASN A 9 46.91 -18.26 14.31
C ASN A 9 46.57 -18.33 12.81
N VAL A 10 45.86 -17.33 12.30
CA VAL A 10 45.85 -17.04 10.87
C VAL A 10 47.25 -16.55 10.52
N ALA A 11 48.04 -17.45 9.93
CA ALA A 11 49.36 -17.13 9.41
C ALA A 11 49.19 -16.13 8.25
N TYR A 12 49.53 -14.87 8.50
CA TYR A 12 49.77 -13.88 7.44
C TYR A 12 51.06 -14.28 6.73
N THR A 13 50.93 -15.07 5.67
CA THR A 13 52.00 -15.22 4.69
C THR A 13 52.23 -13.87 4.02
N SER A 14 53.42 -13.31 4.18
CA SER A 14 53.86 -12.12 3.46
C SER A 14 53.94 -12.42 1.96
N SER A 15 52.92 -12.04 1.20
CA SER A 15 53.02 -11.86 -0.25
C SER A 15 53.19 -10.37 -0.53
N ASN A 16 54.21 -10.02 -1.32
CA ASN A 16 54.44 -8.69 -1.89
C ASN A 16 53.35 -8.33 -2.93
N GLU A 17 52.09 -8.22 -2.50
CA GLU A 17 51.02 -7.64 -3.31
C GLU A 17 50.33 -6.56 -2.47
N GLU A 18 50.86 -5.32 -2.52
CA GLU A 18 50.20 -4.14 -1.95
C GLU A 18 48.85 -3.83 -2.63
N ILE A 19 48.60 -4.41 -3.81
CA ILE A 19 47.42 -4.17 -4.64
C ILE A 19 46.67 -5.48 -4.82
N CYS A 20 45.39 -5.49 -4.44
CA CYS A 20 44.52 -6.63 -4.67
C CYS A 20 44.15 -6.76 -6.15
N VAL A 21 44.61 -7.84 -6.80
CA VAL A 21 44.32 -8.14 -8.21
C VAL A 21 43.32 -9.28 -8.41
N THR A 22 42.62 -9.70 -7.34
CA THR A 22 41.56 -10.70 -7.47
C THR A 22 40.43 -10.19 -8.37
N GLN A 23 39.73 -11.10 -9.04
CA GLN A 23 38.59 -10.74 -9.91
C GLN A 23 37.55 -9.86 -9.21
N SER A 24 37.31 -10.12 -7.92
CA SER A 24 36.39 -9.32 -7.09
C SER A 24 36.90 -7.88 -6.89
N CYS A 25 38.19 -7.71 -6.56
CA CYS A 25 38.81 -6.39 -6.39
C CYS A 25 38.81 -5.58 -7.68
N VAL A 26 39.17 -6.21 -8.81
CA VAL A 26 39.15 -5.54 -10.13
C VAL A 26 37.73 -5.13 -10.53
N SER A 27 36.75 -6.03 -10.36
CA SER A 27 35.36 -5.71 -10.71
C SER A 27 34.77 -4.60 -9.82
N THR A 28 35.07 -4.62 -8.53
CA THR A 28 34.58 -3.62 -7.57
C THR A 28 35.24 -2.26 -7.80
N SER A 29 36.56 -2.23 -8.02
CA SER A 29 37.27 -0.98 -8.30
C SER A 29 36.81 -0.33 -9.60
N ASN A 30 36.55 -1.11 -10.66
CA ASN A 30 35.98 -0.59 -11.90
C ASN A 30 34.59 0.06 -11.66
N LEU A 31 33.70 -0.61 -10.92
CA LEU A 31 32.38 -0.05 -10.59
C LEU A 31 32.50 1.28 -9.83
N VAL A 32 33.44 1.37 -8.88
CA VAL A 32 33.68 2.60 -8.12
C VAL A 32 34.17 3.72 -9.05
N LEU A 33 35.13 3.41 -9.94
CA LEU A 33 35.67 4.39 -10.90
C LEU A 33 34.64 4.85 -11.93
N GLU A 34 33.69 4.00 -12.31
CA GLU A 34 32.59 4.37 -13.20
C GLU A 34 31.64 5.41 -12.56
N TYR A 35 31.49 5.39 -11.23
CA TYR A 35 30.54 6.26 -10.52
C TYR A 35 31.17 7.55 -10.01
N ILE A 36 32.45 7.51 -9.61
CA ILE A 36 33.17 8.67 -9.07
C ILE A 36 33.45 9.70 -10.18
N ASP A 37 33.16 10.97 -9.88
CA ASP A 37 33.57 12.13 -10.66
C ASP A 37 34.75 12.84 -9.98
N THR A 38 35.97 12.53 -10.46
CA THR A 38 37.22 13.09 -9.92
C THR A 38 37.44 14.57 -10.25
N SER A 39 36.55 15.20 -11.04
CA SER A 39 36.61 16.65 -11.28
C SER A 39 36.06 17.49 -10.13
N VAL A 40 35.42 16.85 -9.14
CA VAL A 40 34.83 17.50 -7.95
C VAL A 40 35.69 17.21 -6.73
N ASP A 41 35.99 18.22 -5.92
CA ASP A 41 36.68 18.01 -4.64
C ASP A 41 35.75 17.26 -3.65
N PRO A 42 36.16 16.10 -3.10
CA PRO A 42 35.37 15.36 -2.11
C PRO A 42 35.09 16.16 -0.84
N CYS A 43 35.94 17.12 -0.46
CA CYS A 43 35.74 17.99 0.70
C CYS A 43 34.67 19.07 0.46
N ASP A 44 34.42 19.43 -0.80
CA ASP A 44 33.39 20.41 -1.17
C ASP A 44 32.02 19.75 -1.34
N ASN A 45 31.96 18.62 -2.08
CA ASN A 45 30.72 17.90 -2.32
C ASN A 45 30.97 16.41 -2.53
N PHE A 46 31.02 15.67 -1.42
CA PHE A 46 31.27 14.23 -1.44
C PHE A 46 30.22 13.45 -2.26
N TYR A 47 28.96 13.90 -2.31
CA TYR A 47 27.93 13.24 -3.11
C TYR A 47 28.19 13.34 -4.62
N LYS A 48 28.55 14.55 -5.11
CA LYS A 48 28.94 14.74 -6.50
C LYS A 48 30.25 14.04 -6.84
N PHE A 49 31.23 14.05 -5.93
CA PHE A 49 32.44 13.28 -6.10
C PHE A 49 32.14 11.78 -6.22
N ALA A 50 31.35 11.20 -5.31
CA ALA A 50 31.11 9.76 -5.27
C ALA A 50 30.12 9.26 -6.34
N CYS A 51 29.15 10.08 -6.76
CA CYS A 51 28.04 9.67 -7.63
C CYS A 51 27.91 10.51 -8.91
N GLY A 52 28.79 11.47 -9.16
CA GLY A 52 28.64 12.45 -10.23
C GLY A 52 28.55 11.83 -11.62
N ASN A 53 29.37 10.82 -11.90
CA ASN A 53 29.32 10.12 -13.19
C ASN A 53 28.10 9.20 -13.29
N TYR A 54 27.66 8.59 -12.18
CA TYR A 54 26.42 7.84 -12.14
C TYR A 54 25.22 8.71 -12.55
N ILE A 55 25.08 9.90 -11.96
CA ILE A 55 23.99 10.83 -12.26
C ILE A 55 24.04 11.32 -13.71
N LYS A 56 25.23 11.55 -14.27
CA LYS A 56 25.41 11.97 -15.66
C LYS A 56 25.00 10.89 -16.67
N ASN A 57 25.31 9.63 -16.36
CA ASN A 57 25.22 8.53 -17.31
C ASN A 57 23.92 7.71 -17.17
N ASN A 58 23.21 7.82 -16.04
CA ASN A 58 21.98 7.07 -15.80
C ASN A 58 20.75 7.95 -16.05
N ILE A 59 19.91 7.50 -16.99
CA ILE A 59 18.60 8.09 -17.25
C ILE A 59 17.57 7.31 -16.44
N ILE A 60 16.63 8.02 -15.81
CA ILE A 60 15.49 7.40 -15.15
C ILE A 60 14.55 6.89 -16.25
N PRO A 61 14.31 5.57 -16.35
CA PRO A 61 13.37 5.02 -17.32
C PRO A 61 11.95 5.56 -17.11
N ASP A 62 11.19 5.65 -18.20
CA ASP A 62 9.82 6.16 -18.26
C ASP A 62 8.84 5.43 -17.30
N GLU A 63 9.14 4.18 -16.96
CA GLU A 63 8.36 3.37 -16.03
C GLU A 63 8.75 3.52 -14.55
N LYS A 64 9.72 4.39 -14.22
CA LYS A 64 10.25 4.57 -12.86
C LYS A 64 10.18 6.01 -12.37
N LEU A 65 10.01 6.15 -11.06
CA LEU A 65 10.08 7.44 -10.35
C LEU A 65 11.51 7.87 -10.02
N ALA A 66 12.37 6.90 -9.78
CA ALA A 66 13.74 7.12 -9.37
C ALA A 66 14.58 5.88 -9.73
N VAL A 67 15.86 6.13 -10.00
CA VAL A 67 16.86 5.08 -10.16
C VAL A 67 18.00 5.33 -9.19
N ASN A 68 18.30 4.29 -8.42
CA ASN A 68 19.40 4.25 -7.45
C ASN A 68 19.97 2.83 -7.36
N SER A 69 21.04 2.64 -6.59
CA SER A 69 21.69 1.34 -6.41
C SER A 69 20.73 0.24 -5.93
N PHE A 70 19.76 0.55 -5.06
CA PHE A 70 18.76 -0.43 -4.61
C PHE A 70 17.82 -0.85 -5.76
N SER A 71 17.41 0.09 -6.61
CA SER A 71 16.55 -0.22 -7.75
C SER A 71 17.23 -1.13 -8.78
N ILE A 72 18.56 -0.99 -8.97
CA ILE A 72 19.35 -1.85 -9.86
C ILE A 72 19.40 -3.28 -9.30
N VAL A 73 19.65 -3.41 -7.99
CA VAL A 73 19.64 -4.71 -7.32
C VAL A 73 18.25 -5.34 -7.41
N ASN A 74 17.19 -4.58 -7.14
CA ASN A 74 15.82 -5.05 -7.25
C ASN A 74 15.50 -5.56 -8.66
N ASP A 75 15.86 -4.81 -9.71
CA ASP A 75 15.64 -5.26 -11.11
C ASP A 75 16.31 -6.61 -11.40
N LYS A 76 17.54 -6.80 -10.91
CA LYS A 76 18.26 -8.08 -11.07
C LYS A 76 17.57 -9.22 -10.31
N VAL A 77 17.12 -8.97 -9.08
CA VAL A 77 16.35 -9.95 -8.30
C VAL A 77 15.05 -10.31 -9.01
N GLN A 78 14.31 -9.32 -9.49
CA GLN A 78 13.06 -9.50 -10.24
C GLN A 78 13.28 -10.36 -11.51
N GLN A 79 14.38 -10.15 -12.24
CA GLN A 79 14.74 -11.00 -13.38
C GLN A 79 15.03 -12.45 -12.97
N GLN A 80 15.75 -12.66 -11.87
CA GLN A 80 16.02 -14.02 -11.37
C GLN A 80 14.73 -14.72 -10.91
N LEU A 81 13.86 -14.01 -10.21
CA LEU A 81 12.55 -14.52 -9.80
C LEU A 81 11.68 -14.90 -11.00
N ARG A 82 11.68 -14.08 -12.06
CA ARG A 82 11.00 -14.41 -13.32
C ARG A 82 11.47 -15.75 -13.88
N VAL A 83 12.78 -15.98 -13.95
CA VAL A 83 13.35 -17.26 -14.43
C VAL A 83 12.85 -18.43 -13.60
N VAL A 84 12.79 -18.28 -12.27
CA VAL A 84 12.26 -19.31 -11.38
C VAL A 84 10.77 -19.55 -11.62
N LEU A 85 9.96 -18.49 -11.74
CA LEU A 85 8.50 -18.57 -11.93
C LEU A 85 8.11 -19.16 -13.30
N GLU A 86 8.92 -18.92 -14.33
CA GLU A 86 8.72 -19.47 -15.69
C GLU A 86 9.34 -20.87 -15.87
N SER A 87 10.16 -21.33 -14.92
CA SER A 87 10.76 -22.66 -14.96
C SER A 87 9.73 -23.78 -14.78
N HIS A 88 10.03 -24.94 -15.36
CA HIS A 88 9.20 -26.14 -15.24
C HIS A 88 9.98 -27.26 -14.56
N ASP A 89 9.48 -27.71 -13.40
CA ASP A 89 9.98 -28.90 -12.70
C ASP A 89 8.81 -29.84 -12.42
N LYS A 90 8.97 -31.12 -12.76
CA LYS A 90 7.94 -32.16 -12.59
C LYS A 90 7.80 -32.60 -11.13
N ASN A 91 8.81 -32.39 -10.29
CA ASN A 91 8.85 -32.82 -8.89
C ASN A 91 8.75 -31.63 -7.92
N GLU A 92 8.10 -30.55 -8.35
CA GLU A 92 8.02 -29.32 -7.57
C GLU A 92 7.00 -29.42 -6.42
N ALA A 93 7.33 -28.79 -5.29
CA ALA A 93 6.43 -28.71 -4.14
C ALA A 93 5.13 -27.96 -4.49
N LYS A 94 4.00 -28.38 -3.91
CA LYS A 94 2.68 -27.79 -4.19
C LYS A 94 2.64 -26.27 -3.97
N VAL A 95 3.33 -25.76 -2.95
CA VAL A 95 3.39 -24.32 -2.67
C VAL A 95 3.99 -23.55 -3.85
N LEU A 96 5.09 -24.05 -4.43
CA LEU A 96 5.73 -23.42 -5.58
C LEU A 96 4.84 -23.52 -6.84
N GLN A 97 4.08 -24.60 -6.99
CA GLN A 97 3.09 -24.71 -8.07
C GLN A 97 2.01 -23.63 -7.95
N THR A 98 1.45 -23.43 -6.76
CA THR A 98 0.45 -22.37 -6.50
C THR A 98 0.99 -20.98 -6.84
N VAL A 99 2.23 -20.68 -6.40
CA VAL A 99 2.91 -19.41 -6.68
C VAL A 99 3.08 -19.19 -8.19
N LYS A 100 3.50 -20.23 -8.92
CA LYS A 100 3.63 -20.16 -10.39
C LYS A 100 2.29 -20.03 -11.10
N ASP A 101 1.24 -20.67 -10.59
CA ASP A 101 -0.10 -20.57 -11.16
C ASP A 101 -0.71 -19.18 -10.92
N TYR A 102 -0.43 -18.55 -9.78
CA TYR A 102 -0.75 -17.14 -9.53
C TYR A 102 -0.03 -16.22 -10.52
N TYR A 103 1.28 -16.41 -10.72
CA TYR A 103 2.04 -15.68 -11.76
C TYR A 103 1.44 -15.84 -13.17
N LYS A 104 1.12 -17.07 -13.57
CA LYS A 104 0.47 -17.36 -14.88
C LYS A 104 -0.90 -16.69 -15.01
N ALA A 105 -1.70 -16.69 -13.93
CA ALA A 105 -2.99 -16.02 -13.91
C ALA A 105 -2.84 -14.51 -14.11
N CYS A 106 -1.90 -13.87 -13.40
CA CYS A 106 -1.57 -12.46 -13.56
C CYS A 106 -1.11 -12.13 -15.00
N MET A 107 -0.31 -13.01 -15.61
CA MET A 107 0.20 -12.84 -16.98
C MET A 107 -0.86 -13.00 -18.07
N ASN A 108 -1.99 -13.67 -17.78
CA ASN A 108 -3.02 -13.98 -18.78
C ASN A 108 -3.95 -12.80 -19.08
N LYS A 109 -3.44 -11.81 -19.81
CA LYS A 109 -4.21 -10.65 -20.28
C LYS A 109 -5.47 -11.02 -21.09
N GLY A 110 -5.41 -12.13 -21.84
CA GLY A 110 -6.54 -12.60 -22.63
C GLY A 110 -7.73 -12.97 -21.76
N LYS A 111 -7.50 -13.71 -20.68
CA LYS A 111 -8.57 -14.10 -19.74
C LYS A 111 -9.10 -12.90 -18.94
N ILE A 112 -8.23 -11.98 -18.53
CA ILE A 112 -8.62 -10.74 -17.85
C ILE A 112 -9.54 -9.90 -18.76
N ALA A 113 -9.17 -9.74 -20.03
CA ALA A 113 -9.98 -9.02 -21.01
C ALA A 113 -11.33 -9.73 -21.29
N GLU A 114 -11.34 -11.06 -21.36
CA GLU A 114 -12.56 -11.87 -21.55
C GLU A 114 -13.55 -11.71 -20.38
N LEU A 115 -13.06 -11.76 -19.13
CA LEU A 115 -13.88 -11.56 -17.94
C LEU A 115 -14.38 -10.12 -17.81
N GLY A 116 -13.60 -9.16 -18.34
CA GLY A 116 -13.94 -7.74 -18.34
C GLY A 116 -14.17 -7.19 -16.94
N LEU A 117 -15.13 -6.28 -16.81
CA LEU A 117 -15.49 -5.65 -15.53
C LEU A 117 -16.65 -6.35 -14.82
N GLN A 118 -17.19 -7.45 -15.37
CA GLN A 118 -18.36 -8.10 -14.81
C GLN A 118 -18.07 -8.70 -13.43
N VAL A 119 -16.90 -9.33 -13.28
CA VAL A 119 -16.46 -9.90 -12.00
C VAL A 119 -16.41 -8.84 -10.90
N LEU A 120 -15.85 -7.66 -11.19
CA LEU A 120 -15.84 -6.55 -10.24
C LEU A 120 -17.26 -6.09 -9.91
N LYS A 121 -18.14 -5.92 -10.91
CA LYS A 121 -19.52 -5.50 -10.68
C LYS A 121 -20.28 -6.48 -9.79
N ASP A 122 -20.12 -7.78 -10.02
CA ASP A 122 -20.76 -8.82 -9.22
C ASP A 122 -20.27 -8.80 -7.77
N VAL A 123 -18.96 -8.60 -7.57
CA VAL A 123 -18.36 -8.43 -6.24
C VAL A 123 -18.91 -7.18 -5.53
N LEU A 124 -18.98 -6.04 -6.22
CA LEU A 124 -19.53 -4.80 -5.64
C LEU A 124 -20.98 -4.97 -5.20
N VAL A 125 -21.81 -5.65 -6.01
CA VAL A 125 -23.20 -5.98 -5.63
C VAL A 125 -23.23 -6.88 -4.39
N SER A 126 -22.33 -7.87 -4.29
CA SER A 126 -22.24 -8.75 -3.12
C SER A 126 -21.84 -8.01 -1.82
N CYS A 127 -21.23 -6.83 -1.94
CA CYS A 127 -20.86 -5.95 -0.84
C CYS A 127 -21.91 -4.85 -0.55
N GLY A 128 -23.07 -4.86 -1.21
CA GLY A 128 -24.14 -3.89 -0.99
C GLY A 128 -24.21 -2.75 -2.02
N GLY A 129 -23.48 -2.87 -3.13
CA GLY A 129 -23.60 -1.98 -4.27
C GLY A 129 -22.84 -0.66 -4.14
N TRP A 130 -22.39 -0.11 -5.27
CA TRP A 130 -21.79 1.23 -5.30
C TRP A 130 -22.87 2.28 -5.62
N PRO A 131 -23.29 3.14 -4.67
CA PRO A 131 -24.42 4.03 -4.87
C PRO A 131 -24.37 4.85 -6.17
N VAL A 132 -23.21 5.35 -6.56
CA VAL A 132 -23.01 6.14 -7.79
C VAL A 132 -23.33 5.35 -9.07
N LEU A 133 -23.19 4.02 -9.07
CA LEU A 133 -23.55 3.14 -10.18
C LEU A 133 -25.03 2.74 -10.16
N GLU A 134 -25.59 2.57 -8.96
CA GLU A 134 -26.97 2.11 -8.79
C GLU A 134 -28.00 3.24 -8.86
N GLY A 135 -27.56 4.47 -8.61
CA GLY A 135 -28.39 5.67 -8.66
C GLY A 135 -29.51 5.61 -7.61
N PRO A 136 -30.77 5.96 -7.98
CA PRO A 136 -31.91 5.95 -7.07
C PRO A 136 -32.31 4.58 -6.51
N ARG A 137 -31.81 3.48 -7.09
CA ARG A 137 -32.13 2.12 -6.62
C ARG A 137 -31.40 1.75 -5.33
N TRP A 138 -30.31 2.44 -5.02
CA TRP A 138 -29.54 2.22 -3.80
C TRP A 138 -30.23 2.87 -2.61
N ILE A 139 -30.52 2.09 -1.57
CA ILE A 139 -31.34 2.50 -0.43
C ILE A 139 -30.43 2.83 0.77
N PRO A 140 -30.40 4.09 1.25
CA PRO A 140 -29.55 4.48 2.38
C PRO A 140 -29.89 3.79 3.71
N ASP A 141 -31.17 3.49 3.96
CA ASP A 141 -31.60 2.95 5.26
C ASP A 141 -31.06 1.54 5.53
N SER A 142 -30.85 0.74 4.49
CA SER A 142 -30.23 -0.59 4.59
C SER A 142 -28.71 -0.55 4.71
N PHE A 143 -28.08 0.63 4.55
CA PHE A 143 -26.63 0.76 4.63
C PHE A 143 -26.17 0.93 6.07
N ASP A 144 -25.11 0.21 6.40
CA ASP A 144 -24.31 0.37 7.58
C ASP A 144 -22.83 0.15 7.21
N TRP A 145 -21.96 1.08 7.61
CA TRP A 145 -20.57 1.06 7.16
C TRP A 145 -19.77 -0.06 7.84
N GLU A 146 -20.12 -0.45 9.07
CA GLU A 146 -19.49 -1.56 9.79
C GLU A 146 -19.72 -2.87 9.05
N ASN A 147 -20.97 -3.11 8.62
CA ASN A 147 -21.33 -4.25 7.78
C ASN A 147 -20.64 -4.24 6.41
N LEU A 148 -20.41 -3.06 5.81
CA LEU A 148 -19.65 -2.95 4.57
C LEU A 148 -18.18 -3.36 4.78
N MET A 149 -17.53 -2.90 5.86
CA MET A 149 -16.15 -3.29 6.18
C MET A 149 -16.05 -4.80 6.46
N PHE A 150 -17.03 -5.37 7.15
CA PHE A 150 -17.13 -6.82 7.32
C PHE A 150 -17.28 -7.55 5.98
N ALA A 151 -18.11 -7.04 5.06
CA ALA A 151 -18.29 -7.64 3.74
C ALA A 151 -16.99 -7.63 2.94
N PHE A 152 -16.20 -6.55 3.00
CA PHE A 152 -14.86 -6.48 2.39
C PHE A 152 -13.91 -7.51 2.99
N ASN A 153 -13.81 -7.54 4.32
CA ASN A 153 -12.94 -8.48 5.03
C ASN A 153 -13.24 -9.95 4.66
N ARG A 154 -14.54 -10.33 4.61
CA ARG A 154 -14.97 -11.69 4.29
C ARG A 154 -14.56 -12.17 2.89
N ILE A 155 -14.43 -11.25 1.93
CA ILE A 155 -13.99 -11.56 0.56
C ILE A 155 -12.50 -11.33 0.34
N GLY A 156 -11.75 -11.00 1.40
CA GLY A 156 -10.30 -10.78 1.35
C GLY A 156 -9.89 -9.38 0.90
N PHE A 157 -10.81 -8.42 0.83
CA PHE A 157 -10.45 -7.02 0.61
C PHE A 157 -10.03 -6.35 1.91
N ASP A 158 -9.14 -5.37 1.80
CA ASP A 158 -8.86 -4.46 2.91
C ASP A 158 -10.16 -3.80 3.39
N SER A 159 -10.29 -3.65 4.69
CA SER A 159 -11.46 -3.11 5.39
C SER A 159 -11.11 -1.90 6.26
N GLY A 160 -9.84 -1.49 6.28
CA GLY A 160 -9.31 -0.39 7.08
C GLY A 160 -9.51 1.00 6.48
N TYR A 161 -10.64 1.30 5.83
CA TYR A 161 -10.84 2.59 5.12
C TYR A 161 -11.40 3.72 5.98
N LEU A 162 -12.00 3.40 7.13
CA LEU A 162 -12.51 4.36 8.11
C LEU A 162 -11.80 4.20 9.46
N VAL A 163 -11.59 2.95 9.90
CA VAL A 163 -10.80 2.60 11.08
C VAL A 163 -9.87 1.46 10.68
N GLU A 164 -8.56 1.68 10.79
CA GLU A 164 -7.57 0.63 10.54
C GLU A 164 -7.48 -0.27 11.78
N VAL A 165 -7.68 -1.57 11.57
CA VAL A 165 -7.57 -2.61 12.61
C VAL A 165 -6.42 -3.53 12.24
N THR A 166 -5.38 -3.57 13.06
CA THR A 166 -4.21 -4.43 12.81
C THR A 166 -3.84 -5.25 14.04
N ILE A 167 -3.15 -6.37 13.82
CA ILE A 167 -2.56 -7.19 14.88
C ILE A 167 -1.06 -6.95 14.88
N GLY A 168 -0.62 -6.05 15.76
CA GLY A 168 0.76 -5.64 15.87
C GLY A 168 1.46 -6.20 17.12
N THR A 169 2.78 -6.14 17.14
CA THR A 169 3.56 -6.39 18.37
C THR A 169 3.30 -5.25 19.37
N ASP A 170 3.14 -5.57 20.65
CA ASP A 170 2.99 -4.53 21.68
C ASP A 170 4.31 -3.75 21.86
N LEU A 171 4.20 -2.41 21.93
CA LEU A 171 5.36 -1.51 21.97
C LEU A 171 6.17 -1.61 23.27
N LYS A 172 5.58 -2.09 24.36
CA LYS A 172 6.22 -2.25 25.68
C LYS A 172 6.56 -3.70 26.01
N ASN A 173 5.90 -4.66 25.37
CA ASN A 173 6.16 -6.08 25.52
C ASN A 173 6.17 -6.78 24.14
N ASN A 174 7.37 -6.92 23.58
CA ASN A 174 7.56 -7.50 22.26
C ASN A 174 7.24 -9.01 22.16
N SER A 175 6.94 -9.68 23.28
CA SER A 175 6.56 -11.09 23.33
C SER A 175 5.05 -11.31 23.14
N ILE A 176 4.25 -10.24 23.12
CA ILE A 176 2.80 -10.33 22.89
C ILE A 176 2.41 -9.58 21.61
N ARG A 177 1.34 -10.06 20.98
CA ARG A 177 0.64 -9.35 19.91
C ARG A 177 -0.67 -8.81 20.46
N GLY A 178 -1.05 -7.61 20.04
CA GLY A 178 -2.26 -6.95 20.48
C GLY A 178 -2.99 -6.30 19.30
N ILE A 179 -4.28 -6.07 19.50
CA ILE A 179 -5.12 -5.35 18.54
C ILE A 179 -4.76 -3.86 18.59
N GLN A 180 -4.64 -3.23 17.42
CA GLN A 180 -4.36 -1.82 17.28
C GLN A 180 -5.48 -1.15 16.46
N LEU A 181 -5.99 -0.02 16.95
CA LEU A 181 -6.98 0.81 16.27
C LEU A 181 -6.36 2.14 15.86
N ASP A 182 -6.36 2.44 14.57
CA ASP A 182 -5.69 3.62 14.03
C ASP A 182 -6.52 4.36 12.95
N GLN A 183 -6.03 5.53 12.58
CA GLN A 183 -6.49 6.27 11.40
C GLN A 183 -6.15 5.49 10.12
N PRO A 184 -7.02 5.50 9.09
CA PRO A 184 -6.83 4.74 7.88
C PRO A 184 -5.79 5.39 6.96
N SER A 185 -5.32 4.62 5.98
CA SER A 185 -4.65 5.19 4.81
C SER A 185 -5.64 6.00 3.96
N LEU A 186 -5.15 7.09 3.36
CA LEU A 186 -5.94 7.92 2.44
C LEU A 186 -5.65 7.55 0.97
N GLY A 187 -6.60 7.81 0.09
CA GLY A 187 -6.55 7.41 -1.31
C GLY A 187 -5.61 8.28 -2.11
N LEU A 188 -5.45 9.52 -1.66
CA LEU A 188 -4.36 10.44 -1.94
C LEU A 188 -3.65 10.77 -0.62
N SER A 189 -2.33 10.97 -0.64
CA SER A 189 -1.58 11.28 0.58
C SER A 189 -2.15 12.51 1.32
N ARG A 190 -2.13 12.49 2.66
CA ARG A 190 -2.63 13.60 3.48
C ARG A 190 -2.01 14.95 3.07
N ASP A 191 -0.73 14.95 2.76
CA ASP A 191 0.02 16.16 2.40
C ASP A 191 -0.43 16.76 1.05
N PHE A 192 -0.94 15.92 0.13
CA PHE A 192 -1.50 16.38 -1.14
C PHE A 192 -2.99 16.72 -1.03
N ILE A 193 -3.77 15.90 -0.33
CA ILE A 193 -5.23 16.11 -0.23
C ILE A 193 -5.59 17.39 0.53
N LEU A 194 -4.77 17.76 1.53
CA LEU A 194 -4.97 18.99 2.32
C LEU A 194 -4.59 20.27 1.57
N GLN A 195 -4.01 20.19 0.37
CA GLN A 195 -3.77 21.38 -0.46
C GLN A 195 -5.07 21.96 -1.04
N GLY A 196 -6.19 21.23 -0.92
CA GLY A 196 -7.51 21.69 -1.30
C GLY A 196 -7.86 21.44 -2.77
N ASN A 197 -9.10 21.74 -3.13
CA ASN A 197 -9.71 21.40 -4.42
C ASN A 197 -9.06 22.07 -5.64
N GLU A 198 -8.32 23.16 -5.44
CA GLU A 198 -7.60 23.87 -6.51
C GLU A 198 -6.22 23.24 -6.82
N SER A 199 -5.73 22.34 -5.96
CA SER A 199 -4.46 21.65 -6.22
C SER A 199 -4.59 20.69 -7.39
N GLN A 200 -3.61 20.71 -8.31
CA GLN A 200 -3.53 19.77 -9.42
C GLN A 200 -3.59 18.31 -8.97
N PHE A 201 -3.07 18.00 -7.77
CA PHE A 201 -3.09 16.64 -7.23
C PHE A 201 -4.50 16.19 -6.86
N VAL A 202 -5.27 17.08 -6.23
CA VAL A 202 -6.67 16.83 -5.84
C VAL A 202 -7.57 16.78 -7.06
N GLN A 203 -7.38 17.68 -8.03
CA GLN A 203 -8.12 17.67 -9.30
C GLN A 203 -7.83 16.40 -10.12
N GLY A 204 -6.55 15.99 -10.20
CA GLY A 204 -6.15 14.75 -10.86
C GLY A 204 -6.76 13.52 -10.18
N TYR A 205 -6.79 13.50 -8.85
CA TYR A 205 -7.41 12.43 -8.08
C TYR A 205 -8.93 12.38 -8.28
N PHE A 206 -9.59 13.53 -8.27
CA PHE A 206 -11.03 13.62 -8.53
C PHE A 206 -11.39 13.16 -9.94
N LYS A 207 -10.61 13.58 -10.94
CA LYS A 207 -10.77 13.11 -12.31
C LYS A 207 -10.63 11.59 -12.41
N TYR A 208 -9.67 11.01 -11.69
CA TYR A 208 -9.49 9.56 -11.63
C TYR A 208 -10.71 8.84 -11.05
N MET A 209 -11.31 9.36 -9.98
CA MET A 209 -12.58 8.84 -9.42
C MET A 209 -13.68 8.81 -10.48
N ILE A 210 -13.87 9.91 -11.19
CA ILE A 210 -14.92 10.07 -12.21
C ILE A 210 -14.68 9.13 -13.38
N ASP A 211 -13.46 9.12 -13.92
CA ASP A 211 -13.13 8.34 -15.11
C ASP A 211 -13.38 6.83 -14.86
N VAL A 212 -13.01 6.33 -13.67
CA VAL A 212 -13.28 4.95 -13.25
C VAL A 212 -14.79 4.66 -13.12
N ALA A 213 -15.56 5.57 -12.50
CA ALA A 213 -16.99 5.38 -12.37
C ALA A 213 -17.70 5.37 -13.75
N VAL A 214 -17.26 6.23 -14.68
CA VAL A 214 -17.77 6.27 -16.05
C VAL A 214 -17.45 4.98 -16.81
N GLU A 215 -16.22 4.47 -16.71
CA GLU A 215 -15.82 3.18 -17.31
C GLU A 215 -16.67 2.02 -16.77
N LEU A 216 -17.09 2.09 -15.50
CA LEU A 216 -18.00 1.11 -14.89
C LEU A 216 -19.48 1.30 -15.28
N GLY A 217 -19.81 2.35 -16.02
CA GLY A 217 -21.14 2.61 -16.59
C GLY A 217 -21.94 3.73 -15.91
N CYS A 218 -21.30 4.57 -15.09
CA CYS A 218 -21.95 5.74 -14.51
C CYS A 218 -22.14 6.87 -15.54
N GLU A 219 -23.22 7.62 -15.42
CA GLU A 219 -23.36 8.90 -16.12
C GLU A 219 -22.36 9.91 -15.55
N LYS A 220 -21.57 10.55 -16.42
CA LYS A 220 -20.53 11.51 -16.02
C LYS A 220 -21.01 12.62 -15.08
N GLN A 221 -22.18 13.21 -15.32
CA GLN A 221 -22.72 14.28 -14.47
C GLN A 221 -23.09 13.77 -13.07
N ALA A 222 -23.61 12.54 -12.98
CA ALA A 222 -23.89 11.90 -11.71
C ALA A 222 -22.60 11.56 -10.94
N ALA A 223 -21.60 11.02 -11.66
CA ALA A 223 -20.27 10.76 -11.09
C ALA A 223 -19.62 12.03 -10.55
N GLU A 224 -19.62 13.12 -11.31
CA GLU A 224 -19.07 14.42 -10.89
C GLU A 224 -19.75 14.93 -9.61
N ARG A 225 -21.08 14.87 -9.52
CA ARG A 225 -21.80 15.35 -8.33
C ARG A 225 -21.54 14.46 -7.11
N GLU A 226 -21.76 13.16 -7.23
CA GLU A 226 -21.72 12.25 -6.08
C GLU A 226 -20.30 11.97 -5.57
N LEU A 227 -19.33 11.84 -6.48
CA LEU A 227 -17.95 11.58 -6.08
C LEU A 227 -17.26 12.84 -5.55
N LYS A 228 -17.79 14.04 -5.86
CA LYS A 228 -17.31 15.28 -5.24
C LYS A 228 -17.58 15.26 -3.74
N GLU A 229 -18.76 14.81 -3.33
CA GLU A 229 -19.12 14.66 -1.92
C GLU A 229 -18.21 13.63 -1.23
N SER A 230 -17.88 12.52 -1.91
CA SER A 230 -16.91 11.53 -1.39
C SER A 230 -15.50 12.09 -1.26
N LEU A 231 -15.04 12.92 -2.20
CA LEU A 231 -13.76 13.61 -2.10
C LEU A 231 -13.74 14.61 -0.94
N ASP A 232 -14.79 15.41 -0.79
CA ASP A 232 -14.90 16.37 0.31
C ASP A 232 -14.94 15.64 1.67
N PHE A 233 -15.61 14.49 1.74
CA PHE A 233 -15.57 13.62 2.92
C PHE A 233 -14.15 13.11 3.21
N GLU A 234 -13.38 12.69 2.20
CA GLU A 234 -11.98 12.27 2.38
C GLU A 234 -11.06 13.43 2.81
N ILE A 235 -11.32 14.65 2.33
CA ILE A 235 -10.62 15.85 2.80
C ILE A 235 -10.90 16.08 4.30
N GLU A 236 -12.15 15.91 4.76
CA GLU A 236 -12.49 16.00 6.18
C GLU A 236 -11.81 14.89 7.00
N LEU A 237 -11.77 13.65 6.49
CA LEU A 237 -11.00 12.55 7.11
C LEU A 237 -9.51 12.93 7.26
N ALA A 238 -8.93 13.56 6.23
CA ALA A 238 -7.54 14.01 6.26
C ALA A 238 -7.28 15.10 7.31
N LYS A 239 -8.22 16.02 7.50
CA LYS A 239 -8.13 17.10 8.51
C LYS A 239 -8.15 16.55 9.93
N ILE A 240 -8.99 15.54 10.20
CA ILE A 240 -9.07 14.94 11.54
C ILE A 240 -7.92 13.96 11.82
N SER A 241 -7.28 13.43 10.78
CA SER A 241 -6.09 12.57 10.87
C SER A 241 -4.86 13.32 11.38
N SER A 242 -4.01 12.61 12.13
CA SER A 242 -2.74 13.14 12.64
C SER A 242 -1.68 13.18 11.55
N SER A 243 -0.76 14.14 11.63
CA SER A 243 0.37 14.27 10.69
C SER A 243 1.46 13.23 10.96
N LYS A 244 2.40 13.08 10.02
CA LYS A 244 3.55 12.18 10.20
C LYS A 244 4.45 12.64 11.35
N GLU A 245 4.57 13.95 11.57
CA GLU A 245 5.39 14.57 12.60
C GLU A 245 4.81 14.32 13.99
N GLU A 246 3.50 14.51 14.17
CA GLU A 246 2.79 14.23 15.43
C GLU A 246 2.97 12.75 15.83
N ARG A 247 2.95 11.86 14.84
CA ARG A 247 3.09 10.42 15.02
C ARG A 247 4.53 9.95 15.26
N ARG A 248 5.54 10.83 15.25
CA ARG A 248 6.92 10.46 15.66
C ARG A 248 7.05 10.28 17.17
N ASN A 249 6.13 10.84 17.96
CA ASN A 249 6.11 10.63 19.41
C ASN A 249 5.42 9.30 19.74
N ILE A 250 6.21 8.22 19.78
CA ILE A 250 5.72 6.85 20.03
C ILE A 250 4.97 6.73 21.35
N THR A 251 5.32 7.52 22.37
CA THR A 251 4.61 7.51 23.66
C THR A 251 3.15 7.96 23.52
N MET A 252 2.85 8.90 22.62
CA MET A 252 1.48 9.35 22.35
C MET A 252 0.64 8.33 21.57
N LEU A 253 1.29 7.38 20.90
CA LEU A 253 0.65 6.32 20.11
C LEU A 253 0.29 5.08 20.96
N TYR A 254 0.67 5.06 22.23
CA TYR A 254 0.44 3.93 23.14
C TYR A 254 -0.68 4.27 24.14
N ASN A 255 -1.93 4.01 23.74
CA ASN A 255 -3.12 4.24 24.55
C ASN A 255 -3.90 2.92 24.69
N VAL A 256 -3.37 2.02 25.51
CA VAL A 256 -3.99 0.73 25.79
C VAL A 256 -5.19 0.90 26.72
N MET A 257 -6.31 0.30 26.33
CA MET A 257 -7.56 0.26 27.08
C MET A 257 -8.33 -1.01 26.71
N THR A 258 -9.22 -1.46 27.58
CA THR A 258 -10.10 -2.59 27.32
C THR A 258 -11.19 -2.21 26.32
N ILE A 259 -11.77 -3.18 25.60
CA ILE A 259 -12.93 -2.93 24.72
C ILE A 259 -14.08 -2.25 25.48
N ALA A 260 -14.31 -2.61 26.76
CA ALA A 260 -15.29 -1.94 27.61
C ALA A 260 -14.99 -0.44 27.78
N GLU A 261 -13.74 -0.08 28.10
CA GLU A 261 -13.32 1.32 28.23
C GLU A 261 -13.40 2.08 26.89
N ILE A 262 -13.10 1.41 25.76
CA ILE A 262 -13.30 1.98 24.42
C ILE A 262 -14.76 2.30 24.20
N GLN A 263 -15.67 1.38 24.55
CA GLN A 263 -17.10 1.57 24.37
C GLN A 263 -17.63 2.76 25.19
N GLU A 264 -17.13 2.95 26.41
CA GLU A 264 -17.47 4.10 27.26
C GLU A 264 -16.95 5.41 26.67
N ARG A 265 -15.72 5.42 26.15
CA ARG A 265 -15.04 6.62 25.67
C ARG A 265 -15.45 7.05 24.26
N PHE A 266 -15.77 6.10 23.39
CA PHE A 266 -16.03 6.29 21.96
C PHE A 266 -17.36 5.64 21.56
N SER A 267 -18.45 6.12 22.16
CA SER A 267 -19.78 5.48 22.16
C SER A 267 -20.58 5.51 20.84
N GLY A 268 -19.94 5.77 19.70
CA GLY A 268 -20.59 5.83 18.38
C GLY A 268 -20.48 4.57 17.53
N ILE A 269 -19.70 3.57 17.98
CA ILE A 269 -19.41 2.31 17.29
C ILE A 269 -19.64 1.18 18.31
N GLN A 270 -20.24 0.08 17.88
CA GLN A 270 -20.37 -1.12 18.71
C GLN A 270 -19.06 -1.90 18.64
N TRP A 271 -18.06 -1.50 19.43
CA TRP A 271 -16.67 -1.91 19.24
C TRP A 271 -16.45 -3.41 19.42
N LEU A 272 -17.17 -4.04 20.34
CA LEU A 272 -17.06 -5.48 20.57
C LEU A 272 -17.55 -6.27 19.35
N GLU A 273 -18.70 -5.89 18.81
CA GLU A 273 -19.30 -6.45 17.60
C GLU A 273 -18.42 -6.18 16.38
N TYR A 274 -18.00 -4.93 16.19
CA TYR A 274 -17.13 -4.52 15.08
C TYR A 274 -15.82 -5.31 15.05
N LEU A 275 -15.10 -5.37 16.18
CA LEU A 275 -13.84 -6.11 16.27
C LEU A 275 -14.05 -7.61 16.03
N ASN A 276 -15.10 -8.21 16.61
CA ASN A 276 -15.39 -9.62 16.37
C ASN A 276 -15.79 -9.93 14.93
N SER A 277 -16.46 -9.00 14.23
CA SER A 277 -16.74 -9.14 12.81
C SER A 277 -15.46 -9.12 11.97
N ILE A 278 -14.53 -8.20 12.25
CA ILE A 278 -13.26 -8.09 11.50
C ILE A 278 -12.29 -9.25 11.81
N LEU A 279 -12.29 -9.78 13.03
CA LEU A 279 -11.40 -10.88 13.46
C LEU A 279 -11.94 -12.27 13.11
N HIS A 280 -13.21 -12.39 12.71
CA HIS A 280 -13.83 -13.63 12.29
C HIS A 280 -13.21 -14.16 10.97
N PRO A 281 -13.07 -15.50 10.79
CA PRO A 281 -13.43 -16.61 11.69
C PRO A 281 -12.33 -16.98 12.68
N HIS A 282 -11.22 -16.25 12.71
CA HIS A 282 -9.98 -16.73 13.34
C HIS A 282 -9.95 -16.55 14.85
N VAL A 283 -10.43 -15.41 15.34
CA VAL A 283 -10.35 -15.04 16.75
C VAL A 283 -11.67 -14.42 17.21
N HIS A 284 -12.07 -14.73 18.45
CA HIS A 284 -13.18 -14.09 19.13
C HIS A 284 -12.69 -13.45 20.43
N VAL A 285 -13.08 -12.21 20.68
CA VAL A 285 -12.65 -11.40 21.82
C VAL A 285 -13.85 -10.99 22.67
N ASN A 286 -13.60 -10.73 23.95
CA ASN A 286 -14.62 -10.25 24.90
C ASN A 286 -14.31 -8.82 25.35
N SER A 287 -15.20 -8.21 26.12
CA SER A 287 -15.10 -6.80 26.55
C SER A 287 -13.85 -6.47 27.38
N SER A 288 -13.18 -7.47 27.95
CA SER A 288 -11.94 -7.29 28.73
C SER A 288 -10.66 -7.32 27.88
N GLU A 289 -10.76 -7.62 26.57
CA GLU A 289 -9.61 -7.65 25.67
C GLU A 289 -8.92 -6.29 25.62
N ALA A 290 -7.60 -6.28 25.72
CA ALA A 290 -6.80 -5.08 25.68
C ALA A 290 -6.51 -4.66 24.23
N VAL A 291 -6.76 -3.40 23.92
CA VAL A 291 -6.60 -2.84 22.58
C VAL A 291 -5.79 -1.55 22.69
N ASN A 292 -4.78 -1.40 21.84
CA ASN A 292 -4.05 -0.15 21.71
C ASN A 292 -4.78 0.80 20.75
N VAL A 293 -5.38 1.87 21.27
CA VAL A 293 -5.96 2.92 20.43
C VAL A 293 -4.84 3.89 20.03
N VAL A 294 -4.30 3.71 18.84
CA VAL A 294 -3.16 4.47 18.33
C VAL A 294 -3.52 5.94 18.12
N SER A 295 -4.72 6.21 17.58
CA SER A 295 -5.20 7.57 17.26
C SER A 295 -6.52 7.91 17.95
N PRO A 296 -6.56 8.09 19.29
CA PRO A 296 -7.80 8.32 20.02
C PRO A 296 -8.54 9.61 19.60
N ARG A 297 -7.79 10.68 19.27
CA ARG A 297 -8.39 11.94 18.77
C ARG A 297 -9.11 11.72 17.43
N TYR A 298 -8.49 10.97 16.53
CA TYR A 298 -9.07 10.62 15.24
C TYR A 298 -10.37 9.84 15.43
N ILE A 299 -10.38 8.81 16.28
CA ILE A 299 -11.58 7.99 16.53
C ILE A 299 -12.75 8.83 17.04
N SER A 300 -12.50 9.73 18.01
CA SER A 300 -13.53 10.65 18.50
C SER A 300 -14.08 11.54 17.38
N SER A 301 -13.21 12.16 16.58
CA SER A 301 -13.63 13.05 15.49
C SER A 301 -14.27 12.31 14.32
N LEU A 302 -13.92 11.05 14.10
CA LEU A 302 -14.51 10.19 13.09
C LEU A 302 -15.98 9.91 13.42
N ILE A 303 -16.29 9.58 14.68
CA ILE A 303 -17.66 9.34 15.13
C ILE A 303 -18.54 10.56 14.83
N ASP A 304 -18.07 11.76 15.20
CA ASP A 304 -18.78 13.00 14.91
C ASP A 304 -18.95 13.22 13.40
N LEU A 305 -17.88 12.98 12.62
CA LEU A 305 -17.89 13.14 11.18
C LEU A 305 -18.87 12.17 10.49
N LEU A 306 -18.90 10.91 10.90
CA LEU A 306 -19.84 9.91 10.36
C LEU A 306 -21.28 10.26 10.71
N SER A 307 -21.56 10.74 11.92
CA SER A 307 -22.91 11.08 12.36
C SER A 307 -23.59 12.17 11.51
N ARG A 308 -22.80 13.10 10.97
CA ARG A 308 -23.27 14.22 10.14
C ARG A 308 -23.11 13.99 8.63
N THR A 309 -22.47 12.89 8.23
CA THR A 309 -22.23 12.58 6.80
C THR A 309 -23.33 11.66 6.29
N PRO A 310 -23.99 11.96 5.16
CA PRO A 310 -24.99 11.07 4.59
C PRO A 310 -24.43 9.66 4.31
N LYS A 311 -25.20 8.63 4.65
CA LYS A 311 -24.84 7.21 4.42
C LYS A 311 -24.39 6.93 2.98
N ARG A 312 -25.04 7.57 2.01
CA ARG A 312 -24.68 7.46 0.58
C ARG A 312 -23.25 7.94 0.29
N VAL A 313 -22.80 9.01 0.93
CA VAL A 313 -21.44 9.55 0.77
C VAL A 313 -20.41 8.60 1.38
N GLN A 314 -20.71 8.09 2.58
CA GLN A 314 -19.86 7.10 3.26
C GLN A 314 -19.68 5.84 2.42
N ALA A 315 -20.77 5.31 1.86
CA ALA A 315 -20.77 4.15 0.98
C ALA A 315 -19.99 4.40 -0.32
N ASN A 316 -20.24 5.54 -0.98
CA ASN A 316 -19.52 5.91 -2.22
C ASN A 316 -18.01 6.03 -1.97
N TYR A 317 -17.60 6.62 -0.85
CA TYR A 317 -16.20 6.71 -0.46
C TYR A 317 -15.58 5.33 -0.24
N ALA A 318 -16.18 4.49 0.61
CA ALA A 318 -15.64 3.17 0.94
C ALA A 318 -15.54 2.26 -0.30
N MET A 319 -16.58 2.26 -1.16
CA MET A 319 -16.58 1.50 -2.41
C MET A 319 -15.51 2.01 -3.38
N TRP A 320 -15.34 3.33 -3.52
CA TRP A 320 -14.25 3.90 -4.32
C TRP A 320 -12.89 3.43 -3.81
N ARG A 321 -12.66 3.41 -2.50
CA ARG A 321 -11.38 3.01 -1.92
C ARG A 321 -11.03 1.55 -2.22
N VAL A 322 -12.01 0.65 -2.15
CA VAL A 322 -11.83 -0.74 -2.61
C VAL A 322 -11.57 -0.81 -4.10
N ILE A 323 -12.39 -0.16 -4.93
CA ILE A 323 -12.20 -0.22 -6.39
C ILE A 323 -10.81 0.27 -6.77
N LYS A 324 -10.35 1.37 -6.16
CA LYS A 324 -9.01 1.90 -6.36
C LYS A 324 -7.91 0.87 -6.02
N SER A 325 -8.07 0.06 -4.98
CA SER A 325 -7.08 -0.96 -4.62
C SER A 325 -7.06 -2.15 -5.57
N GLN A 326 -8.16 -2.40 -6.29
CA GLN A 326 -8.27 -3.53 -7.22
C GLN A 326 -7.86 -3.21 -8.68
N ILE A 327 -7.65 -1.93 -9.03
CA ILE A 327 -7.48 -1.52 -10.44
C ILE A 327 -6.30 -2.20 -11.16
N SER A 328 -5.20 -2.51 -10.48
CA SER A 328 -4.03 -3.20 -11.06
C SER A 328 -4.35 -4.60 -11.60
N TYR A 329 -5.42 -5.23 -11.11
CA TYR A 329 -5.86 -6.57 -11.50
C TYR A 329 -6.94 -6.59 -12.60
N LEU A 330 -7.44 -5.42 -13.01
CA LEU A 330 -8.56 -5.30 -13.94
C LEU A 330 -8.09 -5.16 -15.40
N THR A 331 -9.01 -4.74 -16.26
CA THR A 331 -8.76 -4.53 -17.70
C THR A 331 -7.77 -3.40 -17.95
N GLU A 332 -7.14 -3.42 -19.14
CA GLU A 332 -6.17 -2.39 -19.53
C GLU A 332 -6.77 -0.96 -19.54
N GLY A 333 -8.09 -0.84 -19.80
CA GLY A 333 -8.80 0.44 -19.69
C GLY A 333 -8.78 1.01 -18.27
N MET A 334 -9.08 0.18 -17.26
CA MET A 334 -9.05 0.59 -15.84
C MET A 334 -7.64 0.99 -15.42
N ILE A 335 -6.65 0.18 -15.80
CA ILE A 335 -5.23 0.45 -15.55
C ILE A 335 -4.81 1.78 -16.17
N GLN A 336 -5.27 2.10 -17.39
CA GLN A 336 -4.91 3.34 -18.07
C GLN A 336 -5.37 4.58 -17.29
N HIS A 337 -6.52 4.51 -16.60
CA HIS A 337 -6.95 5.59 -15.71
C HIS A 337 -5.99 5.77 -14.52
N GLN A 338 -5.51 4.68 -13.92
CA GLN A 338 -4.49 4.74 -12.87
C GLN A 338 -3.17 5.31 -13.38
N LEU A 339 -2.72 4.89 -14.56
CA LEU A 339 -1.48 5.40 -15.17
C LEU A 339 -1.58 6.90 -15.45
N ASN A 340 -2.71 7.37 -15.99
CA ASN A 340 -2.93 8.80 -16.24
C ASN A 340 -2.89 9.62 -14.93
N PHE A 341 -3.45 9.07 -13.85
CA PHE A 341 -3.37 9.67 -12.53
C PHE A 341 -1.92 9.72 -12.00
N HIS A 342 -1.19 8.60 -12.06
CA HIS A 342 0.21 8.54 -11.64
C HIS A 342 1.12 9.45 -12.48
N ARG A 343 0.87 9.58 -13.78
CA ARG A 343 1.57 10.52 -14.66
C ARG A 343 1.39 11.95 -14.20
N THR A 344 0.18 12.32 -13.78
CA THR A 344 -0.13 13.66 -13.26
C THR A 344 0.54 13.92 -11.92
N LEU A 345 0.55 12.93 -11.01
CA LEU A 345 1.15 13.09 -9.68
C LEU A 345 2.68 13.08 -9.68
N PHE A 346 3.26 12.17 -10.45
CA PHE A 346 4.66 11.77 -10.27
C PHE A 346 5.49 11.76 -11.55
N GLY A 347 4.89 12.06 -12.71
CA GLY A 347 5.60 12.13 -13.98
C GLY A 347 5.91 10.78 -14.64
N VAL A 348 5.42 9.66 -14.10
CA VAL A 348 5.60 8.32 -14.71
C VAL A 348 4.83 8.26 -16.03
N SER A 349 5.54 8.10 -17.15
CA SER A 349 4.92 8.05 -18.47
C SER A 349 4.48 6.64 -18.84
N GLU A 350 5.17 5.60 -18.38
CA GLU A 350 4.94 4.22 -18.77
C GLU A 350 4.73 3.26 -17.60
N ARG A 351 4.12 2.12 -17.90
CA ARG A 351 3.88 1.07 -16.92
C ARG A 351 5.01 0.04 -17.00
N PRO A 352 5.46 -0.54 -15.87
CA PRO A 352 6.39 -1.65 -15.92
C PRO A 352 5.85 -2.78 -16.80
N SER A 353 6.74 -3.52 -17.46
CA SER A 353 6.34 -4.69 -18.23
C SER A 353 5.53 -5.66 -17.37
N ARG A 354 4.45 -6.24 -17.91
CA ARG A 354 3.50 -7.08 -17.15
C ARG A 354 4.15 -8.17 -16.32
N TRP A 355 5.18 -8.84 -16.83
CA TRP A 355 5.90 -9.86 -16.07
C TRP A 355 6.50 -9.31 -14.79
N LYS A 356 7.02 -8.08 -14.82
CA LYS A 356 7.65 -7.44 -13.66
C LYS A 356 6.63 -7.13 -12.59
N GLU A 357 5.48 -6.60 -12.98
CA GLU A 357 4.35 -6.41 -12.07
C GLU A 357 3.90 -7.73 -11.47
N CYS A 358 3.72 -8.76 -12.30
CA CYS A 358 3.30 -10.07 -11.80
C CYS A 358 4.33 -10.72 -10.88
N VAL A 359 5.64 -10.49 -11.08
CA VAL A 359 6.67 -10.94 -10.13
C VAL A 359 6.57 -10.13 -8.83
N GLU A 360 6.39 -8.81 -8.91
CA GLU A 360 6.21 -7.95 -7.73
C GLU A 360 5.03 -8.43 -6.88
N GLU A 361 3.85 -8.63 -7.49
CA GLU A 361 2.64 -9.15 -6.82
C GLU A 361 2.88 -10.52 -6.15
N VAL A 362 3.56 -11.44 -6.86
CA VAL A 362 3.90 -12.76 -6.31
C VAL A 362 4.87 -12.67 -5.13
N SER A 363 5.73 -11.65 -5.11
CA SER A 363 6.77 -11.48 -4.09
C SER A 363 6.33 -10.63 -2.88
N SER A 364 5.22 -9.90 -3.01
CA SER A 364 4.64 -9.06 -1.96
C SER A 364 3.62 -9.80 -1.08
N GLU A 365 3.02 -10.87 -1.60
CA GLU A 365 2.14 -11.81 -0.89
C GLU A 365 2.95 -12.95 -0.26
#